data_AF-A0A2V5NCU7-F1
#
_entry.id   AF-A0A2V5NCU7-F1
#
_cell.length_a   1.000
_cell.length_b   1.000
_cell.length_c   1.000
_cell.angle_alpha   90.00
_cell.angle_beta   90.00
_cell.angle_gamma   90.00
#
_symmetry.space_group_name_H-M   'P 1'
#
loop_
_entity.id
_entity.type
_entity.pdbx_description
1 polymer ?
#
loop_
_entity_poly.entity_id
_entity_poly.type
_entity_poly.pdbx_seq_one_letter_code
_entity_poly.pdbx_strand_id
1 'polypeptide(L)'
;MDSHLLPEEKLAILQASDLRRKWHSLDDHRVCVLCDRTITGRQIEVVRDPGGTYSVHCPTPGCPSVSSDWFYQGNASSASRPVTHGTREASIWSG
;
A
#
# COMPACT_ATOMS: atom_id res chain seq x y z
N MET A 1 4.78 24.97 -12.08
CA MET A 1 4.52 24.60 -13.49
C MET A 1 4.14 23.15 -13.47
N ASP A 2 2.85 22.88 -13.66
CA ASP A 2 2.27 21.53 -13.71
C ASP A 2 2.73 20.88 -15.01
N SER A 3 3.88 20.20 -14.96
CA SER A 3 4.30 19.34 -16.06
C SER A 3 3.32 18.18 -16.09
N HIS A 4 2.42 18.19 -17.05
CA HIS A 4 1.46 17.11 -17.27
C HIS A 4 2.26 15.86 -17.70
N LEU A 5 2.71 15.07 -16.72
CA LEU A 5 3.49 13.86 -16.94
C LEU A 5 2.68 12.92 -17.81
N LEU A 6 3.34 12.36 -18.83
CA LEU A 6 2.73 11.30 -19.61
C LEU A 6 2.48 10.09 -18.71
N PRO A 7 1.43 9.29 -18.95
CA PRO A 7 1.13 8.11 -18.13
C PRO A 7 2.33 7.16 -17.97
N GLU A 8 3.11 6.95 -19.02
CA GLU A 8 4.31 6.13 -19.02
C GLU A 8 5.43 6.72 -18.15
N GLU A 9 5.63 8.04 -18.16
CA GLU A 9 6.61 8.73 -17.32
C GLU A 9 6.21 8.63 -15.85
N LYS A 10 4.92 8.85 -15.56
CA LYS A 10 4.37 8.69 -14.22
C LYS A 10 4.57 7.27 -13.71
N LEU A 11 4.28 6.26 -14.53
CA LEU A 11 4.48 4.87 -14.16
C LEU A 11 5.97 4.57 -13.88
N ALA A 12 6.88 5.07 -14.72
CA ALA A 12 8.32 4.89 -14.52
C ALA A 12 8.80 5.52 -13.21
N ILE A 13 8.31 6.71 -12.86
CA ILE A 13 8.61 7.38 -11.58
C ILE A 13 8.09 6.55 -10.40
N LEU A 14 6.84 6.06 -10.47
CA LEU A 14 6.27 5.22 -9.43
C LEU A 14 7.06 3.91 -9.25
N GLN A 15 7.48 3.28 -10.35
CA GLN A 15 8.32 2.07 -10.33
C GLN A 15 9.69 2.31 -9.70
N ALA A 16 10.28 3.50 -9.93
CA ALA A 16 11.55 3.89 -9.32
C ALA A 16 11.41 4.23 -7.82
N SER A 17 10.22 4.69 -7.38
CA SER A 17 9.97 5.12 -6.00
C SER A 17 9.88 3.97 -4.98
N ASP A 18 9.61 2.75 -5.42
CA ASP A 18 9.56 1.55 -4.58
C ASP A 18 10.06 0.33 -5.35
N LEU A 19 11.34 0.00 -5.15
CA LEU A 19 12.01 -1.11 -5.84
C LEU A 19 11.56 -2.49 -5.34
N ARG A 20 10.93 -2.57 -4.15
CA ARG A 20 10.53 -3.84 -3.52
C ARG A 20 9.11 -4.22 -3.89
N ARG A 21 8.22 -3.24 -3.94
CA ARG A 21 6.83 -3.38 -4.38
C ARG A 21 6.67 -2.48 -5.59
N LYS A 22 7.00 -3.00 -6.77
CA LYS A 22 6.92 -2.23 -8.01
C LYS A 22 5.46 -1.98 -8.39
N TRP A 23 5.18 -0.80 -8.93
CA TRP A 23 3.92 -0.51 -9.59
C TRP A 23 3.90 -1.21 -10.96
N HIS A 24 2.91 -2.04 -11.24
CA HIS A 24 2.78 -2.72 -12.53
C HIS A 24 1.94 -1.90 -13.53
N SER A 25 0.96 -1.16 -13.03
CA SER A 25 0.14 -0.22 -13.78
C SER A 25 -0.19 1.01 -12.93
N LEU A 26 -0.63 2.10 -13.57
CA LEU A 26 -1.25 3.22 -12.86
C LEU A 26 -2.60 2.85 -12.22
N ASP A 27 -3.20 1.74 -12.64
CA ASP A 27 -4.44 1.19 -12.09
C ASP A 27 -4.20 0.22 -10.91
N ASP A 28 -2.95 -0.03 -10.52
CA ASP A 28 -2.66 -0.77 -9.29
C ASP A 28 -3.27 -0.02 -8.10
N HIS A 29 -3.74 -0.78 -7.11
CA HIS A 29 -4.31 -0.23 -5.89
C HIS A 29 -3.39 -0.54 -4.71
N ARG A 30 -3.17 0.47 -3.87
CA ARG A 30 -2.45 0.34 -2.59
C ARG A 30 -3.20 1.06 -1.48
N VAL A 31 -3.00 0.63 -0.25
CA VAL A 31 -3.49 1.29 0.94
C VAL A 31 -2.36 2.11 1.54
N CYS A 32 -2.62 3.40 1.76
CA CYS A 32 -1.76 4.23 2.57
C CYS A 32 -1.99 3.90 4.04
N VAL A 33 -0.97 3.40 4.76
CA VAL A 33 -1.14 3.00 6.17
C VAL A 33 -1.28 4.18 7.14
N LEU A 34 -0.98 5.40 6.71
CA LEU A 34 -1.11 6.59 7.56
C LEU A 34 -2.52 7.20 7.53
N CYS A 35 -3.19 7.19 6.37
CA CYS A 35 -4.54 7.73 6.24
C CYS A 35 -5.62 6.68 5.92
N ASP A 36 -5.24 5.40 5.89
CA ASP A 36 -6.10 4.23 5.63
C ASP A 36 -6.91 4.32 4.33
N ARG A 37 -6.42 5.08 3.35
CA ARG A 37 -7.09 5.27 2.07
C ARG A 37 -6.48 4.39 0.98
N THR A 38 -7.34 3.78 0.19
CA THR A 38 -6.95 3.15 -1.07
C THR A 38 -6.61 4.24 -2.09
N ILE A 39 -5.43 4.13 -2.68
CA ILE A 39 -4.89 5.04 -3.67
C ILE A 39 -4.48 4.26 -4.92
N THR A 40 -4.63 4.89 -6.07
CA THR A 40 -4.11 4.37 -7.35
C THR A 40 -2.90 5.15 -7.83
N GLY A 41 -2.12 4.55 -8.73
CA GLY A 41 -1.00 5.22 -9.37
C GLY A 41 -1.43 6.48 -10.11
N ARG A 42 -2.66 6.52 -10.63
CA ARG A 42 -3.24 7.73 -11.25
C ARG A 42 -3.43 8.86 -10.27
N GLN A 43 -3.84 8.58 -9.03
CA GLN A 43 -4.12 9.59 -8.02
C GLN A 43 -2.86 10.12 -7.34
N ILE A 44 -1.81 9.30 -7.22
CA ILE A 44 -0.56 9.71 -6.55
C ILE A 44 -0.02 11.00 -7.15
N GLU A 45 0.33 11.94 -6.28
CA GLU A 45 0.90 13.22 -6.67
C GLU A 45 2.39 13.04 -6.93
N VAL A 46 2.88 13.60 -8.03
CA VAL A 46 4.30 13.56 -8.40
C VAL A 46 4.80 14.99 -8.49
N VAL A 47 5.77 15.32 -7.64
CA VAL A 47 6.35 16.65 -7.57
C VAL A 47 7.78 16.58 -8.09
N ARG A 48 8.12 17.47 -9.02
CA ARG A 48 9.49 17.63 -9.50
C ARG A 48 10.15 18.77 -8.75
N ASP A 49 11.22 18.45 -8.02
CA ASP A 49 12.01 19.45 -7.33
C ASP A 49 12.86 20.26 -8.33
N PRO A 50 13.30 21.48 -7.97
CA PRO A 50 14.16 22.30 -8.83
C PRO A 50 15.46 21.58 -9.26
N GLY A 51 15.95 20.64 -8.46
CA GLY A 51 17.10 19.79 -8.77
C GLY A 51 16.81 18.66 -9.78
N GLY A 52 15.57 18.52 -10.24
CA GLY A 52 15.16 17.53 -11.23
C GLY A 52 14.77 16.16 -10.66
N THR A 53 14.86 15.97 -9.35
CA THR A 53 14.39 14.78 -8.63
C THR A 53 12.87 14.77 -8.55
N TYR A 54 12.27 13.58 -8.65
CA TYR A 54 10.84 13.38 -8.45
C TYR A 54 10.56 12.82 -7.06
N SER A 55 9.60 13.41 -6.36
CA SER A 55 9.02 12.88 -5.12
C SER A 55 7.57 12.48 -5.36
N VAL A 56 7.11 11.47 -4.63
CA VAL A 56 5.75 10.92 -4.74
C VAL A 56 5.02 11.08 -3.42
N HIS A 57 3.79 11.59 -3.47
CA HIS A 57 3.00 11.95 -2.29
C HIS A 57 1.61 11.35 -2.34
N CYS A 58 1.04 11.09 -1.17
CA CYS A 58 -0.33 10.60 -1.08
C CYS A 58 -1.31 11.70 -1.47
N PRO A 59 -2.34 11.39 -2.29
CA PRO A 59 -3.34 12.37 -2.74
C PRO A 59 -4.28 12.87 -1.64
N THR A 60 -4.10 12.42 -0.40
CA THR A 60 -4.93 12.87 0.72
C THR A 60 -4.34 14.16 1.28
N PRO A 61 -5.10 15.28 1.29
CA PRO A 61 -4.59 16.56 1.77
C PRO A 61 -4.03 16.45 3.19
N GLY A 62 -2.79 16.89 3.37
CA GLY A 62 -2.10 16.88 4.66
C GLY A 62 -1.57 15.51 5.12
N CYS A 63 -1.70 14.45 4.32
CA CYS A 63 -1.10 13.16 4.65
C CYS A 63 0.41 13.18 4.37
N PRO A 64 1.29 12.94 5.36
CA PRO A 64 2.74 12.99 5.17
C PRO A 64 3.33 11.69 4.58
N SER A 65 2.49 10.75 4.13
CA SER A 65 2.95 9.42 3.73
C SER A 65 3.76 9.44 2.44
N VAL A 66 4.79 8.60 2.39
CA VAL A 66 5.67 8.40 1.24
C VAL A 66 5.49 7.00 0.64
N SER A 67 6.21 6.68 -0.44
CA SER A 67 6.08 5.39 -1.14
C SER A 67 6.22 4.16 -0.24
N SER A 68 7.05 4.24 0.80
CA SER A 68 7.27 3.15 1.77
C SER A 68 6.04 2.81 2.62
N ASP A 69 5.09 3.75 2.75
CA ASP A 69 3.86 3.62 3.55
C ASP A 69 2.69 3.01 2.76
N TRP A 70 2.90 2.66 1.48
CA TRP A 70 1.84 2.19 0.60
C TRP A 70 1.99 0.70 0.31
N PHE A 71 1.00 -0.07 0.78
CA PHE A 71 1.03 -1.53 0.70
C PHE A 71 -0.12 -2.05 -0.15
N TYR A 72 0.05 -3.20 -0.79
CA TYR A 72 -1.08 -3.88 -1.40
C TYR A 72 -2.11 -4.22 -0.32
N GLN A 73 -3.39 -4.06 -0.64
CA GLN A 73 -4.45 -4.50 0.24
C GLN A 73 -4.29 -6.01 0.42
N GLY A 74 -3.83 -6.42 1.60
CA GLY A 74 -3.69 -7.82 1.93
C GLY A 74 -5.05 -8.50 1.87
N ASN A 75 -5.10 -9.69 1.27
CA ASN A 75 -6.25 -10.58 1.35
C ASN A 75 -6.35 -11.20 2.77
N ALA A 76 -6.56 -10.37 3.79
CA ALA A 76 -6.76 -10.85 5.16
C ALA A 76 -8.05 -11.70 5.31
N SER A 77 -8.89 -11.78 4.28
CA SER A 77 -10.13 -12.56 4.26
C SER A 77 -9.94 -14.08 4.22
N SER A 78 -8.73 -14.60 4.00
CA SER A 78 -8.48 -16.06 3.91
C SER A 78 -7.86 -16.66 5.17
N ALA A 79 -7.53 -15.85 6.18
CA ALA A 79 -6.95 -16.31 7.43
C ALA A 79 -8.00 -16.42 8.55
N SER A 80 -9.16 -17.00 8.25
CA SER A 80 -10.01 -17.58 9.29
C SER A 80 -9.24 -18.75 9.90
N ARG A 81 -8.38 -18.49 10.91
CA ARG A 81 -7.93 -19.56 11.80
C ARG A 81 -9.21 -20.15 12.41
N PRO A 82 -9.54 -21.44 12.20
CA PRO A 82 -10.56 -22.04 13.02
C PRO A 82 -10.09 -21.90 14.47
N VAL A 83 -10.90 -21.22 15.28
CA VAL A 83 -10.67 -21.17 16.71
C VAL A 83 -10.87 -22.61 17.18
N THR A 84 -9.77 -23.32 17.45
CA THR A 84 -9.88 -24.60 18.14
C THR A 84 -10.30 -24.27 19.57
N HIS A 85 -11.60 -24.32 19.84
CA HIS A 85 -12.08 -24.50 21.20
C HIS A 85 -11.49 -25.84 21.67
N GLY A 86 -10.41 -25.76 22.46
CA GLY A 86 -9.88 -26.90 23.16
C GLY A 86 -10.95 -27.38 24.13
N THR A 87 -11.61 -28.49 23.79
CA THR A 87 -12.42 -29.23 24.74
C THR A 87 -11.48 -29.71 25.83
N ARG A 88 -11.57 -29.07 27.01
CA ARG A 88 -11.03 -29.64 28.25
C ARG A 88 -11.87 -30.86 28.57
N GLU A 89 -11.48 -32.03 28.07
CA GLU A 89 -11.98 -33.29 28.60
C GLU A 89 -11.32 -33.50 29.96
N ALA A 90 -12.12 -33.32 31.00
CA ALA A 90 -11.76 -33.69 32.36
C ALA A 90 -11.78 -35.22 32.46
N SER A 91 -10.63 -35.85 32.32
CA SER A 91 -10.47 -37.27 32.67
C SER A 91 -10.45 -37.41 34.18
N ILE A 92 -11.61 -37.78 34.71
CA ILE A 92 -11.82 -38.31 36.05
C ILE A 92 -11.00 -39.60 36.17
N TRP A 93 -9.93 -39.60 36.96
CA TRP A 93 -9.28 -40.85 37.38
C TRP A 93 -10.10 -41.42 38.54
N SER A 94 -10.60 -42.65 38.37
CA SER A 94 -11.07 -43.52 39.44
C SER A 94 -10.35 -44.86 39.29
N GLY A 95 -9.72 -45.33 40.38
CA GLY A 95 -9.03 -46.62 40.44
C GLY A 95 -7.72 -46.53 41.20
#